data_AF-A0A958TFW2-F1
#
_entry.id   AF-A0A958TFW2-F1
#
_cell.length_a   1.000
_cell.length_b   1.000
_cell.length_c   1.000
_cell.angle_alpha   90.00
_cell.angle_beta   90.00
_cell.angle_gamma   90.00
#
_symmetry.space_group_name_H-M   'P 1'
#
loop_
_entity.id
_entity.type
_entity.pdbx_description
1 polymer ?
#
loop_
_entity_poly.entity_id
_entity_poly.type
_entity_poly.pdbx_seq_one_letter_code
_entity_poly.pdbx_strand_id
1 'polypeptide(L)'
;PHKFMKIGIVIVVMSILLMFVKAFGFKEHAEWLKLLAEKTLLIGMLMMSISKDKVEDEMTIQLRSQSYMFAFILGVVYALVMPYVEFGVSNVVHDGGEAYKDLGDFQILLFMLMIQLMFYHNLKRYR
;
A
#
# COMPACT_ATOMS: atom_id res chain seq x y z
N PRO A 1 -8.23 20.61 -5.65
CA PRO A 1 -8.57 19.56 -6.65
C PRO A 1 -7.33 18.83 -7.21
N HIS A 2 -6.42 19.43 -7.98
CA HIS A 2 -5.15 18.77 -8.41
C HIS A 2 -4.01 18.85 -7.38
N LYS A 3 -4.23 19.59 -6.29
CA LYS A 3 -3.21 19.86 -5.26
C LYS A 3 -2.97 18.64 -4.35
N PHE A 4 -4.01 17.89 -3.97
CA PHE A 4 -3.87 16.74 -3.06
C PHE A 4 -3.21 15.53 -3.72
N MET A 5 -3.53 15.23 -4.98
CA MET A 5 -2.81 14.20 -5.75
C MET A 5 -1.34 14.59 -5.97
N LYS A 6 -1.02 15.87 -6.23
CA LYS A 6 0.37 16.36 -6.29
C LYS A 6 1.09 16.24 -4.94
N ILE A 7 0.42 16.56 -3.83
CA ILE A 7 0.99 16.43 -2.48
C ILE A 7 1.25 14.95 -2.15
N GLY A 8 0.31 14.05 -2.47
CA GLY A 8 0.50 12.61 -2.30
C GLY A 8 1.67 12.06 -3.11
N ILE A 9 1.80 12.46 -4.38
CA ILE A 9 2.94 12.07 -5.23
C ILE A 9 4.26 12.61 -4.66
N VAL A 10 4.31 13.86 -4.21
CA VAL A 10 5.50 14.43 -3.58
C VAL A 10 5.89 13.65 -2.32
N ILE A 11 4.92 13.27 -1.48
CA ILE A 11 5.19 12.46 -0.27
C ILE A 11 5.72 11.08 -0.65
N VAL A 12 5.12 10.40 -1.63
CA VAL A 12 5.58 9.07 -2.09
C VAL A 12 6.99 9.15 -2.68
N VAL A 13 7.28 10.14 -3.52
CA VAL A 13 8.61 10.36 -4.09
C VAL A 13 9.64 10.66 -3.00
N MET A 14 9.28 11.46 -1.99
CA MET A 14 10.14 11.73 -0.84
C MET A 14 10.40 10.47 -0.01
N SER A 15 9.40 9.62 0.23
CA SER A 15 9.58 8.34 0.93
C SER A 15 10.50 7.39 0.16
N ILE A 16 10.40 7.35 -1.18
CA ILE A 16 11.31 6.57 -2.03
C ILE A 16 12.75 7.10 -1.94
N LEU A 17 12.94 8.42 -1.97
CA LEU A 17 14.27 9.03 -1.79
C LEU A 17 14.88 8.71 -0.42
N LEU A 18 14.07 8.72 0.65
CA LEU A 18 14.51 8.31 2.00
C LEU A 18 14.95 6.85 2.06
N MET A 19 14.30 5.95 1.31
CA MET A 19 14.73 4.55 1.19
C MET A 19 16.10 4.42 0.52
N PHE A 20 16.40 5.26 -0.48
CA PHE A 20 17.74 5.31 -1.09
C PHE A 20 18.79 5.89 -0.14
N VAL A 21 18.48 6.95 0.63
CA VAL A 21 19.41 7.53 1.61
C VAL A 21 19.81 6.51 2.68
N LYS A 22 18.89 5.63 3.11
CA LYS A 22 19.20 4.49 3.98
C LYS A 22 20.25 3.56 3.38
N ALA A 23 20.16 3.27 2.08
CA ALA A 23 21.07 2.36 1.38
C ALA A 23 22.51 2.90 1.28
N PHE A 24 22.70 4.22 1.40
CA PHE A 24 23.99 4.88 1.17
C PHE A 24 24.85 5.17 2.43
N GLY A 25 24.41 4.93 3.68
CA GLY A 25 25.38 5.10 4.77
C GLY A 25 24.97 5.02 6.25
N PHE A 26 23.70 4.96 6.62
CA PHE A 26 23.31 5.02 8.04
C PHE A 26 22.78 3.68 8.56
N LYS A 27 23.69 2.76 8.92
CA LYS A 27 23.33 1.45 9.49
C LYS A 27 22.81 1.54 10.93
N GLU A 28 23.27 2.50 11.74
CA GLU A 28 22.84 2.63 13.15
C GLU A 28 21.40 3.17 13.34
N HIS A 29 20.89 3.98 12.42
CA HIS A 29 19.49 4.47 12.45
C HIS A 29 18.60 3.82 11.38
N ALA A 30 19.08 2.75 10.76
CA ALA A 30 18.44 2.10 9.62
C ALA A 30 17.02 1.59 9.92
N GLU A 31 16.75 1.15 11.15
CA GLU A 31 15.44 0.62 11.55
C GLU A 31 14.41 1.72 11.78
N TRP A 32 14.77 2.77 12.53
CA TRP A 32 13.90 3.94 12.73
C TRP A 32 13.58 4.62 11.40
N LEU A 33 14.58 4.80 10.54
CA LEU A 33 14.39 5.42 9.24
C LEU A 33 13.50 4.57 8.32
N LYS A 34 13.62 3.23 8.39
CA LYS A 34 12.74 2.30 7.68
C LYS A 34 11.29 2.45 8.14
N LEU A 35 11.05 2.42 9.45
CA LEU A 35 9.71 2.54 10.01
C LEU A 35 9.07 3.89 9.64
N LEU A 36 9.85 4.97 9.69
CA LEU A 36 9.40 6.31 9.32
C LEU A 36 9.10 6.40 7.81
N ALA A 37 9.93 5.81 6.94
CA ALA A 37 9.68 5.77 5.50
C ALA A 37 8.40 4.97 5.16
N GLU A 38 8.21 3.82 5.79
CA GLU A 38 7.02 2.98 5.61
C GLU A 38 5.73 3.72 6.04
N LYS A 39 5.70 4.30 7.24
CA LYS A 39 4.52 5.02 7.73
C LYS A 39 4.25 6.31 6.93
N THR A 40 5.28 7.04 6.52
CA THR A 40 5.12 8.24 5.66
C THR A 40 4.59 7.89 4.27
N LEU A 41 5.04 6.77 3.70
CA LEU A 41 4.53 6.27 2.43
C LEU A 41 3.04 5.92 2.52
N LEU A 42 2.62 5.23 3.59
CA LEU A 42 1.20 4.93 3.82
C LEU A 42 0.37 6.20 3.91
N ILE A 43 0.83 7.21 4.65
CA ILE A 43 0.14 8.50 4.76
C ILE A 43 0.05 9.19 3.39
N GLY A 44 1.12 9.16 2.59
CA GLY A 44 1.13 9.70 1.23
C GLY A 44 0.12 9.02 0.31
N MET A 45 0.06 7.69 0.35
CA MET A 45 -0.90 6.91 -0.43
C MET A 45 -2.35 7.11 0.05
N LEU A 46 -2.58 7.19 1.35
CA LEU A 46 -3.90 7.50 1.92
C LEU A 46 -4.39 8.88 1.44
N MET A 47 -3.52 9.90 1.50
CA MET A 47 -3.82 11.24 1.01
C MET A 47 -4.14 11.25 -0.49
N MET A 48 -3.45 10.43 -1.28
CA MET A 48 -3.75 10.23 -2.70
C MET A 48 -5.10 9.55 -2.91
N SER A 49 -5.40 8.51 -2.12
CA SER A 49 -6.66 7.74 -2.16
C SER A 49 -7.90 8.57 -1.81
N ILE A 50 -7.76 9.53 -0.88
CA ILE A 50 -8.84 10.43 -0.45
C ILE A 50 -8.97 11.67 -1.37
N SER A 51 -7.97 11.96 -2.20
CA SER A 51 -7.95 13.15 -3.04
C SER A 51 -9.17 13.22 -3.98
N LYS A 52 -9.99 14.25 -3.81
CA LYS A 52 -11.20 14.49 -4.62
C LYS A 52 -10.92 15.14 -5.97
N ASP A 53 -11.62 14.65 -7.00
CA ASP A 53 -11.70 15.29 -8.31
C ASP A 53 -12.61 16.55 -8.28
N LYS A 54 -12.39 17.49 -9.22
CA LYS A 54 -12.98 18.85 -9.19
C LYS A 54 -14.50 18.88 -9.45
N VAL A 55 -15.05 17.83 -10.05
CA VAL A 55 -16.47 17.61 -10.29
C VAL A 55 -16.81 16.22 -9.77
N GLU A 56 -17.50 16.12 -8.64
CA GLU A 56 -17.97 14.84 -8.12
C GLU A 56 -19.36 14.56 -8.72
N ASP A 57 -19.38 13.73 -9.75
CA ASP A 57 -20.61 13.06 -10.21
C ASP A 57 -20.97 11.93 -9.23
N GLU A 58 -22.26 11.65 -9.05
CA GLU A 58 -22.78 10.58 -8.16
C GLU A 58 -22.14 9.23 -8.49
N MET A 59 -21.90 8.99 -9.77
CA MET A 59 -21.24 7.79 -10.27
C MET A 59 -19.76 7.71 -9.88
N THR A 60 -19.04 8.83 -9.77
CA THR A 60 -17.65 8.84 -9.29
C THR A 60 -17.58 8.52 -7.80
N ILE A 61 -18.57 8.96 -7.02
CA ILE A 61 -18.70 8.63 -5.60
C ILE A 61 -18.98 7.13 -5.43
N GLN A 62 -19.88 6.57 -6.23
CA GLN A 62 -20.17 5.13 -6.24
C GLN A 62 -18.95 4.29 -6.62
N LEU A 63 -18.22 4.67 -7.69
CA LEU A 63 -17.01 3.97 -8.11
C LEU A 63 -15.92 3.97 -7.03
N ARG A 64 -15.77 5.08 -6.31
CA ARG A 64 -14.82 5.17 -5.19
C ARG A 64 -15.24 4.25 -4.04
N SER A 65 -16.52 4.26 -3.68
CA SER A 65 -17.07 3.37 -2.64
C SER A 65 -16.87 1.89 -3.00
N GLN A 66 -17.15 1.51 -4.25
CA GLN A 66 -16.90 0.15 -4.74
C GLN A 66 -15.41 -0.21 -4.69
N SER A 67 -14.52 0.70 -5.08
CA SER A 67 -13.07 0.47 -5.04
C SER A 67 -12.57 0.22 -3.61
N TYR A 68 -13.08 0.95 -2.61
CA TYR A 68 -12.79 0.69 -1.20
C TYR A 68 -13.35 -0.65 -0.73
N MET A 69 -14.56 -1.02 -1.15
CA MET A 69 -15.17 -2.31 -0.83
C MET A 69 -14.33 -3.48 -1.37
N PHE A 70 -13.92 -3.42 -2.65
CA PHE A 70 -13.05 -4.43 -3.25
C PHE A 70 -11.69 -4.51 -2.56
N ALA A 71 -11.07 -3.35 -2.25
CA ALA A 71 -9.81 -3.31 -1.52
C ALA A 71 -9.90 -3.94 -0.13
N PHE A 72 -11.00 -3.71 0.58
CA PHE A 72 -11.24 -4.31 1.89
C PHE A 72 -11.42 -5.83 1.79
N ILE A 73 -12.29 -6.30 0.90
CA ILE A 73 -12.56 -7.74 0.72
C ILE A 73 -11.27 -8.47 0.32
N LEU A 74 -10.56 -7.97 -0.69
CA LEU A 74 -9.30 -8.57 -1.14
C LEU A 74 -8.21 -8.47 -0.08
N GLY A 75 -8.15 -7.38 0.68
CA GLY A 75 -7.22 -7.21 1.79
C GLY A 75 -7.44 -8.23 2.91
N VAL A 76 -8.68 -8.47 3.31
CA VAL A 76 -9.03 -9.49 4.31
C VAL A 76 -8.69 -10.89 3.80
N VAL A 77 -9.06 -11.22 2.56
CA VAL A 77 -8.73 -12.52 1.96
C VAL A 77 -7.21 -12.70 1.91
N TYR A 78 -6.46 -11.68 1.50
CA TYR A 78 -5.00 -11.72 1.43
C TYR A 78 -4.35 -11.93 2.80
N ALA A 79 -4.79 -11.19 3.82
CA ALA A 79 -4.29 -11.33 5.19
C ALA A 79 -4.56 -12.73 5.77
N LEU A 80 -5.69 -13.34 5.41
CA LEU A 80 -6.01 -14.71 5.83
C LEU A 80 -5.25 -15.75 5.02
N VAL A 81 -5.09 -15.59 3.71
CA VAL A 81 -4.54 -16.62 2.82
C VAL A 81 -3.01 -16.64 2.82
N MET A 82 -2.35 -15.47 2.85
CA MET A 82 -0.90 -15.40 2.70
C MET A 82 -0.12 -16.19 3.76
N PRO A 83 -0.46 -16.18 5.07
CA PRO A 83 0.27 -16.97 6.06
C PRO A 83 0.31 -18.47 5.70
N TYR A 84 -0.77 -18.99 5.12
CA TYR A 84 -0.83 -20.38 4.65
C TYR A 84 0.01 -20.61 3.39
N VAL A 85 0.05 -19.64 2.47
CA VAL A 85 0.89 -19.70 1.28
C VAL A 85 2.37 -19.66 1.67
N GLU A 86 2.77 -18.77 2.59
CA GLU A 86 4.15 -18.69 3.07
C GLU A 86 4.59 -19.96 3.80
N PHE A 87 3.72 -20.53 4.64
CA PHE A 87 3.97 -21.82 5.27
C PHE A 87 4.15 -22.94 4.23
N GLY A 88 3.26 -23.01 3.24
CA GLY A 88 3.33 -24.01 2.17
C GLY A 88 4.58 -23.89 1.29
N VAL A 89 4.95 -22.66 0.89
CA VAL A 89 6.17 -22.39 0.11
C VAL A 89 7.42 -22.69 0.94
N SER A 90 7.44 -22.29 2.21
CA SER A 90 8.58 -22.53 3.09
C SER A 90 8.85 -24.02 3.29
N ASN A 91 7.80 -24.82 3.51
CA ASN A 91 7.93 -26.27 3.68
C ASN A 91 8.42 -27.02 2.43
N VAL A 92 8.22 -26.44 1.23
CA VAL A 92 8.67 -27.04 -0.04
C VAL A 92 10.08 -26.56 -0.42
N VAL A 93 10.45 -25.34 -0.05
CA VAL A 93 11.71 -24.68 -0.48
C VAL A 93 12.82 -24.81 0.56
N HIS A 94 12.50 -24.83 1.86
CA HIS A 94 13.47 -24.94 2.94
C HIS A 94 13.05 -26.04 3.92
N ASP A 95 13.95 -27.00 4.16
CA ASP A 95 13.75 -28.15 5.03
C ASP A 95 13.70 -27.75 6.52
N GLY A 96 12.55 -27.16 6.92
CA GLY A 96 12.11 -27.05 8.32
C GLY A 96 12.80 -26.00 9.20
N GLY A 97 12.69 -24.71 8.88
CA GLY A 97 13.26 -23.69 9.79
C GLY A 97 12.79 -22.23 9.73
N GLU A 98 11.91 -21.83 8.80
CA GLU A 98 11.47 -20.43 8.77
C GLU A 98 10.22 -20.23 9.63
N ALA A 99 10.37 -19.41 10.67
CA ALA A 99 9.29 -19.00 11.56
C ALA A 99 8.13 -18.38 10.77
N TYR A 100 6.89 -18.58 11.26
CA TYR A 100 5.72 -17.87 10.78
C TYR A 100 6.05 -16.38 10.67
N LYS A 101 6.16 -15.88 9.43
CA LYS A 101 6.29 -14.45 9.19
C LYS A 101 4.89 -13.90 9.30
N ASP A 102 4.65 -13.20 10.40
CA ASP A 102 3.43 -12.44 10.53
C ASP A 102 3.43 -11.38 9.43
N LEU A 103 2.32 -11.27 8.69
CA LEU A 103 2.21 -10.23 7.69
C LEU A 103 2.32 -8.90 8.42
N GLY A 104 3.33 -8.10 8.08
CA GLY A 104 3.44 -6.77 8.63
C GLY A 104 2.18 -5.96 8.32
N ASP A 105 1.63 -5.29 9.33
CA ASP A 105 0.53 -4.32 9.21
C ASP A 105 0.76 -3.35 8.03
N PHE A 106 2.01 -2.92 7.84
CA PHE A 106 2.43 -2.10 6.70
C PHE A 106 2.13 -2.77 5.35
N GLN A 107 2.43 -4.05 5.17
CA GLN A 107 2.23 -4.78 3.93
C GLN A 107 0.75 -4.93 3.60
N ILE A 108 -0.07 -5.25 4.60
CA ILE A 108 -1.52 -5.39 4.44
C ILE A 108 -2.16 -4.04 4.07
N LEU A 109 -1.81 -2.97 4.77
CA LEU A 109 -2.33 -1.63 4.49
C LEU A 109 -1.85 -1.11 3.13
N LEU A 110 -0.58 -1.35 2.78
CA LEU A 110 -0.04 -0.97 1.48
C LEU A 110 -0.77 -1.71 0.36
N PHE A 111 -0.98 -3.01 0.51
CA PHE A 111 -1.70 -3.83 -0.47
C PHE A 111 -3.14 -3.33 -0.66
N MET A 112 -3.86 -3.07 0.43
CA MET A 112 -5.22 -2.52 0.37
C MET A 112 -5.26 -1.19 -0.38
N LEU A 113 -4.37 -0.24 -0.05
CA LEU A 113 -4.32 1.07 -0.71
C LEU A 113 -3.94 0.95 -2.19
N MET A 114 -3.02 0.04 -2.53
CA MET A 114 -2.62 -0.23 -3.91
C MET A 114 -3.78 -0.78 -4.74
N ILE A 115 -4.52 -1.76 -4.22
CA ILE A 115 -5.72 -2.30 -4.89
C ILE A 115 -6.77 -1.21 -5.06
N GLN A 116 -7.05 -0.43 -4.01
CA GLN A 116 -8.04 0.65 -4.09
C GLN A 116 -7.70 1.65 -5.20
N LEU A 117 -6.44 2.11 -5.26
CA LEU A 117 -5.98 3.04 -6.29
C LEU A 117 -6.00 2.41 -7.68
N MET A 118 -5.61 1.13 -7.81
CA MET A 118 -5.62 0.40 -9.07
C MET A 118 -7.04 0.29 -9.62
N PHE A 119 -7.99 -0.20 -8.82
CA PHE A 119 -9.38 -0.33 -9.23
C PHE A 119 -10.02 1.02 -9.55
N TYR A 120 -9.76 2.05 -8.74
CA TYR A 120 -10.26 3.40 -9.02
C TYR A 120 -9.77 3.93 -10.37
N HIS A 121 -8.46 3.83 -10.65
CA HIS A 121 -7.90 4.28 -11.93
C HIS A 121 -8.32 3.41 -13.12
N ASN A 122 -8.44 2.09 -12.91
CA ASN A 122 -8.84 1.15 -13.96
C ASN A 122 -10.31 1.33 -14.34
N LEU A 123 -11.21 1.42 -13.35
CA LEU A 123 -12.63 1.71 -13.56
C LEU A 123 -12.88 3.10 -14.15
N LYS A 124 -12.02 4.07 -13.83
CA LYS A 124 -12.06 5.40 -14.45
C LYS A 124 -11.58 5.37 -15.92
N ARG A 125 -10.71 4.44 -16.30
CA ARG A 125 -10.17 4.30 -17.68
C ARG A 125 -11.09 3.52 -18.63
N TYR A 126 -11.89 2.59 -18.11
CA TYR A 126 -12.87 1.83 -18.89
C TYR A 126 -14.16 2.62 -19.18
N ARG A 127 -14.15 3.94 -18.95
CA ARG A 127 -15.24 4.88 -19.23
C ARG A 127 -14.76 5.99 -20.16
#